data_AF-A0A843B2Z1-F1
#
_entry.id   AF-A0A843B2Z1-F1
#
_cell.length_a   1.000
_cell.length_b   1.000
_cell.length_c   1.000
_cell.angle_alpha   90.00
_cell.angle_beta   90.00
_cell.angle_gamma   90.00
#
_symmetry.space_group_name_H-M   'P 1'
#
loop_
_entity.id
_entity.type
_entity.pdbx_description
1 polymer ?
#
loop_
_entity_poly.entity_id
_entity_poly.type
_entity_poly.pdbx_seq_one_letter_code
_entity_poly.pdbx_strand_id
1 'polypeptide(L)'
;NSLMSGTVYSFYSMAVLFYILILLTWWMDRSKKKIFEMEQKRAQTKDKKVKDAKEEKFVCSDCGTEVPGEANKCPSCGAKFDDDELSCPQCSAKLLKSDTKCWNCGKKL
;
A
#
# COMPACT_ATOMS: atom_id res chain seq x y z
N ASN A 1 -4.11 -36.88 -54.94
CA ASN A 1 -4.04 -35.48 -54.44
C ASN A 1 -4.57 -35.27 -53.02
N SER A 2 -5.55 -36.01 -52.54
CA SER A 2 -6.16 -35.80 -51.20
C SER A 2 -5.23 -36.16 -50.03
N LEU A 3 -4.36 -37.18 -50.16
CA LEU A 3 -3.43 -37.59 -49.09
C LEU A 3 -2.32 -36.56 -48.82
N MET A 4 -1.74 -35.98 -49.88
CA MET A 4 -0.69 -34.96 -49.79
C MET A 4 -1.23 -33.63 -49.24
N SER A 5 -2.50 -33.33 -49.46
CA SER A 5 -3.13 -32.14 -48.89
C SER A 5 -3.33 -32.24 -47.37
N GLY A 6 -3.58 -33.44 -46.85
CA GLY A 6 -3.79 -33.67 -45.41
C GLY A 6 -2.51 -33.56 -44.59
N THR A 7 -1.39 -34.06 -45.10
CA THR A 7 -0.09 -33.93 -44.44
C THR A 7 0.38 -32.48 -44.42
N VAL A 8 0.25 -31.76 -45.53
CA VAL A 8 0.56 -30.33 -45.61
C VAL A 8 -0.30 -29.50 -44.65
N TYR A 9 -1.59 -29.80 -44.54
CA TYR A 9 -2.47 -29.13 -43.57
C TYR A 9 -2.07 -29.42 -42.12
N SER A 10 -1.63 -30.64 -41.81
CA SER A 10 -1.14 -31.01 -40.48
C SER A 10 0.12 -30.24 -40.11
N PHE A 11 1.10 -30.14 -41.02
CA PHE A 11 2.32 -29.35 -40.80
C PHE A 11 2.03 -27.86 -40.65
N TYR A 12 1.13 -27.32 -41.48
CA TYR A 12 0.71 -25.92 -41.38
C TYR A 12 0.01 -25.65 -40.04
N SER A 13 -0.90 -26.54 -39.61
CA SER A 13 -1.57 -26.45 -38.32
C SER A 13 -0.58 -26.49 -37.15
N MET A 14 0.39 -27.42 -37.18
CA MET A 14 1.44 -27.51 -36.16
C MET A 14 2.31 -26.25 -36.11
N ALA A 15 2.70 -25.70 -37.28
CA ALA A 15 3.47 -24.48 -37.36
C ALA A 15 2.67 -23.27 -36.84
N VAL A 16 1.39 -23.15 -37.20
CA VAL A 16 0.50 -22.07 -36.74
C VAL A 16 0.31 -22.13 -35.23
N LEU A 17 0.07 -23.32 -34.65
CA LEU A 17 -0.04 -23.49 -33.20
C LEU A 17 1.25 -23.11 -32.48
N PHE A 18 2.41 -23.49 -33.03
CA PHE A 18 3.71 -23.13 -32.49
C PHE A 18 3.95 -21.61 -32.51
N TYR A 19 3.65 -20.93 -33.62
CA TYR A 19 3.73 -19.48 -33.72
C TYR A 19 2.79 -18.78 -32.73
N ILE A 20 1.56 -19.28 -32.56
CA ILE A 20 0.61 -18.75 -31.58
C ILE A 20 1.17 -18.89 -30.16
N LEU A 21 1.75 -20.04 -29.79
CA LEU A 21 2.37 -20.24 -28.49
C LEU A 21 3.56 -19.31 -28.23
N ILE A 22 4.39 -19.06 -29.24
CA ILE A 22 5.50 -18.09 -29.17
C ILE A 22 4.96 -16.66 -28.96
N LEU A 23 3.92 -16.27 -29.69
CA LEU A 23 3.31 -14.95 -29.52
C LEU A 23 2.69 -14.78 -28.12
N LEU A 24 2.04 -15.82 -27.60
CA LEU A 24 1.48 -15.81 -26.23
C LEU A 24 2.57 -15.73 -25.16
N THR A 25 3.67 -16.48 -25.32
CA THR A 25 4.80 -16.41 -24.38
C THR A 25 5.50 -15.06 -24.42
N TRP A 26 5.69 -14.48 -25.61
CA TRP A 26 6.26 -13.14 -25.78
C TRP A 26 5.35 -12.03 -25.23
N TRP A 27 4.03 -12.15 -25.42
CA TRP A 27 3.06 -11.18 -24.91
C TRP A 27 2.94 -11.22 -23.39
N MET A 28 2.98 -12.42 -22.79
CA MET A 28 2.96 -12.57 -21.32
C MET A 28 4.23 -12.03 -20.64
N ASP A 29 5.39 -12.13 -21.28
CA ASP A 29 6.65 -11.63 -20.73
C ASP A 29 6.69 -10.09 -20.68
N ARG A 30 6.11 -9.44 -21.70
CA ARG A 30 5.95 -7.97 -21.74
C ARG A 30 5.04 -7.43 -20.62
N SER A 31 4.11 -8.25 -20.12
CA SER A 31 3.15 -7.85 -19.09
C SER A 31 3.75 -7.80 -17.69
N LYS A 32 4.76 -8.63 -17.39
CA LYS A 32 5.30 -8.80 -16.03
C LYS A 32 6.13 -7.61 -15.53
N LYS A 33 6.69 -6.78 -16.43
CA LYS A 33 7.52 -5.62 -16.03
C LYS A 33 6.77 -4.54 -15.23
N LYS A 34 5.45 -4.41 -15.39
CA LYS A 34 4.65 -3.39 -14.70
C LYS A 34 4.30 -3.75 -13.25
N ILE A 35 4.34 -5.04 -12.90
CA ILE A 35 3.91 -5.52 -11.57
C ILE A 35 4.98 -5.20 -10.52
N PHE A 36 6.27 -5.38 -10.87
CA PHE A 36 7.40 -5.11 -9.97
C PHE A 36 7.58 -3.62 -9.65
N GLU A 37 7.34 -2.73 -10.62
CA GLU A 37 7.43 -1.27 -10.41
C GLU A 37 6.37 -0.75 -9.43
N MET A 38 5.19 -1.39 -9.34
CA MET A 38 4.13 -1.01 -8.41
C MET A 38 4.43 -1.46 -6.97
N GLU A 39 5.04 -2.62 -6.79
CA GLU A 39 5.45 -3.10 -5.46
C GLU A 39 6.56 -2.22 -4.85
N GLN A 40 7.53 -1.82 -5.66
CA GLN A 40 8.60 -0.92 -5.20
C GLN A 40 8.08 0.46 -4.79
N LYS A 41 7.11 1.03 -5.52
CA LYS A 41 6.50 2.32 -5.16
C LYS A 41 5.74 2.28 -3.83
N ARG A 42 5.10 1.13 -3.50
CA ARG A 42 4.42 0.93 -2.21
C ARG A 42 5.40 0.78 -1.04
N ALA A 43 6.55 0.15 -1.24
CA ALA A 43 7.58 0.05 -0.21
C ALA A 43 8.19 1.44 0.10
N GLN A 44 8.57 2.18 -0.95
CA GLN A 44 9.20 3.50 -0.79
C GLN A 44 8.27 4.55 -0.15
N THR A 45 6.97 4.52 -0.45
CA THR A 45 6.00 5.48 0.14
C THR A 45 5.75 5.25 1.62
N LYS A 46 5.87 4.00 2.12
CA LYS A 46 5.78 3.70 3.56
C LYS A 46 7.00 4.20 4.32
N ASP A 47 8.20 3.90 3.83
CA ASP A 47 9.45 4.35 4.46
C ASP A 47 9.53 5.88 4.56
N LYS A 48 9.12 6.60 3.50
CA LYS A 48 9.13 8.06 3.51
C LYS A 48 8.16 8.63 4.57
N LYS A 49 6.92 8.13 4.63
CA LYS A 49 5.94 8.57 5.65
C LYS A 49 6.41 8.32 7.09
N VAL A 50 7.09 7.21 7.34
CA VAL A 50 7.62 6.90 8.68
C VAL A 50 8.79 7.80 9.04
N LYS A 51 9.64 8.16 8.06
CA LYS A 51 10.74 9.12 8.29
C LYS A 51 10.23 10.53 8.55
N ASP A 52 9.28 10.99 7.74
CA ASP A 52 8.69 12.32 7.90
C ASP A 52 8.01 12.46 9.27
N ALA A 53 7.23 11.46 9.72
CA ALA A 53 6.61 11.46 11.05
C ALA A 53 7.62 11.45 12.21
N LYS A 54 8.78 10.79 12.03
CA LYS A 54 9.84 10.74 13.04
C LYS A 54 10.65 12.04 13.11
N GLU A 55 10.72 12.81 12.03
CA GLU A 55 11.49 14.06 11.95
C GLU A 55 10.67 15.31 12.24
N GLU A 56 9.34 15.24 12.23
CA GLU A 56 8.49 16.32 12.71
C GLU A 56 8.79 16.59 14.20
N LYS A 57 9.34 17.77 14.51
CA LYS A 57 9.56 18.24 15.88
C LYS A 57 8.57 19.35 16.16
N PHE A 58 7.92 19.32 17.32
CA PHE A 58 7.04 20.37 17.79
C PHE A 58 7.58 20.99 19.08
N VAL A 59 7.13 22.21 19.39
CA VAL A 59 7.55 22.91 20.60
C VAL A 59 6.56 22.59 21.72
N CYS A 60 7.06 22.15 22.86
CA CYS A 60 6.22 21.89 24.04
C CYS A 60 5.61 23.20 24.56
N SER A 61 4.29 23.27 24.66
CA SER A 61 3.56 24.45 25.17
C SER A 61 3.86 24.78 26.63
N ASP A 62 4.25 23.79 27.45
CA ASP A 62 4.48 23.99 28.89
C ASP A 62 5.90 24.51 29.22
N CYS A 63 6.91 24.11 28.44
CA CYS A 63 8.31 24.43 28.76
C CYS A 63 9.12 25.00 27.60
N GLY A 64 8.55 25.08 26.39
CA GLY A 64 9.19 25.64 25.21
C GLY A 64 10.32 24.79 24.61
N THR A 65 10.53 23.55 25.08
CA THR A 65 11.55 22.65 24.51
C THR A 65 11.04 21.97 23.23
N GLU A 66 11.93 21.72 22.28
CA GLU A 66 11.65 20.89 21.10
C GLU A 66 11.44 19.42 21.48
N VAL A 67 10.32 18.87 21.05
CA VAL A 67 9.88 17.49 21.30
C VAL A 67 9.65 16.79 19.96
N PRO A 68 10.08 15.53 19.80
CA PRO A 68 9.78 14.77 18.59
C PRO A 68 8.29 14.43 18.48
N GLY A 69 7.75 14.46 17.26
CA GLY A 69 6.34 14.27 16.87
C GLY A 69 5.66 13.06 17.48
N GLU A 70 6.39 11.97 17.64
CA GLU A 70 5.87 10.71 18.18
C GLU A 70 6.01 10.58 19.72
N ALA A 71 6.56 11.59 20.41
CA ALA A 71 6.71 11.51 21.86
C ALA A 71 5.40 11.83 22.58
N ASN A 72 4.88 10.86 23.31
CA ASN A 72 3.72 11.00 24.21
C ASN A 72 4.01 11.84 25.47
N LYS A 73 5.27 12.24 25.71
CA LYS A 73 5.68 13.00 26.90
C LYS A 73 6.89 13.86 26.61
N CYS A 74 6.92 15.08 27.15
CA CYS A 74 8.07 15.96 27.06
C CYS A 74 9.23 15.38 27.89
N PRO A 75 10.43 15.17 27.30
CA PRO A 75 11.58 14.68 28.05
C PRO A 75 12.15 15.72 29.02
N SER A 76 11.87 17.02 28.82
CA SER A 76 12.40 18.10 29.67
C SER A 76 11.52 18.42 30.86
N CYS A 77 10.20 18.62 30.67
CA CYS A 77 9.30 19.02 31.76
C CYS A 77 8.37 17.90 32.23
N GLY A 78 8.26 16.80 31.48
CA GLY A 78 7.37 15.70 31.81
C GLY A 78 5.89 15.96 31.53
N ALA A 79 5.54 17.03 30.81
CA ALA A 79 4.19 17.23 30.29
C ALA A 79 3.80 16.04 29.39
N LYS A 80 2.61 15.48 29.59
CA LYS A 80 2.09 14.42 28.72
C LYS A 80 1.40 15.07 27.53
N PHE A 81 1.73 14.59 26.35
CA PHE A 81 0.99 14.92 25.14
C PHE A 81 -0.05 13.84 25.02
N ASP A 82 -1.29 14.19 25.35
CA ASP A 82 -2.42 13.30 25.12
C ASP A 82 -2.64 13.23 23.61
N ASP A 83 -1.95 12.29 22.96
CA ASP A 83 -2.50 11.60 21.81
C ASP A 83 -3.75 10.88 22.33
N ASP A 84 -4.86 11.62 22.45
CA ASP A 84 -6.12 11.03 22.90
C ASP A 84 -6.56 10.06 21.81
N GLU A 85 -6.09 8.84 21.96
CA GLU A 85 -6.47 7.70 21.17
C GLU A 85 -7.88 7.32 21.64
N LEU A 86 -8.84 8.10 21.15
CA LEU A 86 -10.25 8.00 21.51
C LEU A 86 -10.75 6.63 21.05
N SER A 87 -11.16 5.78 21.98
CA SER A 87 -11.79 4.50 21.65
C SER A 87 -13.31 4.60 21.77
N CYS A 88 -14.04 4.05 20.82
CA CYS A 88 -15.50 4.02 20.91
C CYS A 88 -15.95 3.18 22.12
N PRO A 89 -16.76 3.70 23.06
CA PRO A 89 -17.19 2.95 24.23
C PRO A 89 -18.09 1.75 23.91
N GLN A 90 -18.64 1.68 22.69
CA GLN A 90 -19.59 0.65 22.30
C GLN A 90 -19.00 -0.45 21.42
N CYS A 91 -17.99 -0.14 20.61
CA CYS A 91 -17.38 -1.10 19.69
C CYS A 91 -15.85 -1.17 19.78
N SER A 92 -15.25 -0.40 20.68
CA SER A 92 -13.80 -0.32 20.93
C SER A 92 -12.96 0.00 19.69
N ALA A 93 -13.56 0.55 18.64
CA ALA A 93 -12.84 1.04 17.47
C ALA A 93 -12.00 2.26 17.86
N LYS A 94 -10.79 2.36 17.31
CA LYS A 94 -9.95 3.56 17.41
C LYS A 94 -10.55 4.70 16.59
N LEU A 95 -10.63 5.88 17.17
CA LEU A 95 -11.24 7.08 16.61
C LEU A 95 -10.25 8.23 16.68
N LEU A 96 -10.45 9.20 15.80
CA LEU A 96 -9.69 10.44 15.81
C LEU A 96 -10.46 11.52 16.58
N LYS A 97 -9.75 12.50 17.15
CA LYS A 97 -10.35 13.69 17.79
C LYS A 97 -11.31 14.47 16.88
N SER A 98 -11.16 14.33 15.56
CA SER A 98 -12.03 14.97 14.57
C SER A 98 -13.34 14.22 14.29
N ASP A 99 -13.47 12.97 14.73
CA ASP A 99 -14.63 12.15 14.40
C ASP A 99 -15.83 12.54 15.27
N THR A 100 -16.90 13.06 14.65
CA THR A 100 -18.19 13.32 15.35
C THR A 100 -19.05 12.05 15.45
N LYS A 101 -18.72 11.02 14.66
CA LYS A 101 -19.46 9.76 14.56
C LYS A 101 -18.48 8.61 14.39
N CYS A 102 -18.73 7.54 15.12
CA CYS A 102 -18.00 6.28 15.02
C CYS A 102 -18.10 5.66 13.62
N TRP A 103 -16.96 5.45 12.93
CA TRP A 103 -16.92 4.86 11.59
C TRP A 103 -17.33 3.37 11.57
N ASN A 104 -17.07 2.65 12.67
CA ASN A 104 -17.36 1.22 12.77
C ASN A 104 -18.82 0.95 13.18
N CYS A 105 -19.35 1.74 14.12
CA CYS A 105 -20.62 1.48 14.80
C CYS A 105 -21.70 2.53 14.52
N GLY A 106 -21.36 3.68 13.94
CA GLY A 106 -22.30 4.72 13.57
C GLY A 106 -22.92 5.50 14.73
N LYS A 107 -22.50 5.31 15.98
CA LYS A 107 -22.96 6.10 17.12
C LYS A 107 -22.24 7.46 17.17
N LYS A 108 -22.94 8.51 17.61
CA LYS A 108 -22.30 9.81 17.90
C LYS A 108 -21.34 9.65 19.08
N LEU A 109 -20.19 10.31 18.97
CA LEU A 109 -19.11 10.30 19.95
C LEU A 109 -19.26 11.43 20.95
#